data_AF-A0A840EVD0-F1
#
_entry.id   AF-A0A840EVD0-F1
#
_cell.length_a   1.000
_cell.length_b   1.000
_cell.length_c   1.000
_cell.angle_alpha   90.00
_cell.angle_beta   90.00
_cell.angle_gamma   90.00
#
_symmetry.space_group_name_H-M   'P 1'
#
loop_
_entity.id
_entity.type
_entity.pdbx_description
1 polymer ?
#
loop_
_entity_poly.entity_id
_entity_poly.type
_entity_poly.pdbx_seq_one_letter_code
_entity_poly.pdbx_strand_id
1 'polypeptide(L)'
;MPSHNDLGYVYVLTSPNCPSVKIGRTNQQPPHRLREINNTSPYKELGPWTIADVVQVYDSVAVETRIHRQIRAHHDSSVSGQNELFRIPLAEALALLRSIPTVDEMYAYPKLERCFYDPRLAAYLDTLYQYAGLPNFVDDQGAWTLTLFTTTSGGRYFTVNIGSHEVAFSSTPRRGENGHTNFLMVDRLINDFPEVTQWARQHGGSVDDVDYATQRDRATGIWFCGGFDDALELLGLPGVRRSMIAYWTEGLLEMREDDRESTYKRYHQWNAVSELQRRADARPSILR
;
A
#
# COMPACT_ATOMS: atom_id res chain seq x y z
N MET A 1 -24.94 -18.32 11.08
CA MET A 1 -23.67 -17.62 10.81
C MET A 1 -23.35 -17.82 9.34
N PRO A 2 -23.22 -16.79 8.51
CA PRO A 2 -22.90 -17.00 7.11
C PRO A 2 -21.48 -17.56 7.02
N SER A 3 -21.39 -18.76 6.48
CA SER A 3 -20.14 -19.48 6.21
C SER A 3 -19.64 -19.13 4.81
N HIS A 4 -18.31 -18.94 4.72
CA HIS A 4 -17.46 -18.73 3.54
C HIS A 4 -17.13 -17.27 3.24
N ASN A 5 -15.89 -16.95 3.63
CA ASN A 5 -15.24 -15.67 3.57
C ASN A 5 -14.76 -15.48 2.11
N ASP A 6 -15.58 -14.86 1.25
CA ASP A 6 -15.19 -14.44 -0.11
C ASP A 6 -14.30 -13.18 -0.05
N LEU A 7 -13.30 -13.25 0.83
CA LEU A 7 -12.30 -12.21 1.06
C LEU A 7 -11.65 -11.90 -0.27
N GLY A 8 -11.71 -10.63 -0.65
CA GLY A 8 -11.20 -10.22 -1.94
C GLY A 8 -11.24 -8.72 -2.10
N TYR A 9 -11.17 -8.32 -3.35
CA TYR A 9 -11.05 -6.96 -3.79
C TYR A 9 -12.22 -6.65 -4.71
N VAL A 10 -12.79 -5.46 -4.54
CA VAL A 10 -13.67 -4.85 -5.53
C VAL A 10 -12.94 -3.64 -6.09
N TYR A 11 -12.89 -3.53 -7.41
CA TYR A 11 -12.08 -2.54 -8.10
C TYR A 11 -12.88 -1.84 -9.20
N VAL A 12 -12.44 -0.63 -9.53
CA VAL A 12 -12.87 0.13 -10.70
C VAL A 12 -11.68 0.26 -11.63
N LEU A 13 -11.84 -0.14 -12.90
CA LEU A 13 -10.85 0.06 -13.95
C LEU A 13 -11.36 1.05 -14.99
N THR A 14 -10.41 1.75 -15.60
CA THR A 14 -10.64 2.63 -16.75
C THR A 14 -9.70 2.28 -17.88
N SER A 15 -10.06 2.68 -19.09
CA SER A 15 -9.17 2.61 -20.25
C SER A 15 -9.35 3.86 -21.11
N PRO A 16 -8.28 4.40 -21.72
CA PRO A 16 -8.41 5.47 -22.71
C PRO A 16 -9.23 5.05 -23.94
N ASN A 17 -9.36 3.74 -24.21
CA ASN A 17 -10.04 3.22 -25.40
C ASN A 17 -11.48 2.75 -25.13
N CYS A 18 -11.98 2.92 -23.90
CA CYS A 18 -13.33 2.53 -23.52
C CYS A 18 -14.02 3.66 -22.76
N PRO A 19 -15.17 4.19 -23.24
CA PRO A 19 -15.92 5.23 -22.51
C PRO A 19 -16.60 4.67 -21.24
N SER A 20 -16.72 3.35 -21.13
CA SER A 20 -17.32 2.66 -19.99
C SER A 20 -16.28 2.35 -18.94
N VAL A 21 -16.68 2.41 -17.67
CA VAL A 21 -15.85 1.91 -16.55
C VAL A 21 -16.09 0.41 -16.37
N LYS A 22 -15.05 -0.32 -15.96
CA LYS A 22 -15.20 -1.71 -15.53
C LYS A 22 -15.25 -1.77 -14.02
N ILE A 23 -16.31 -2.35 -13.47
CA ILE A 23 -16.41 -2.62 -12.03
C ILE A 23 -16.46 -4.12 -11.84
N GLY A 24 -15.46 -4.67 -11.15
CA GLY A 24 -15.38 -6.11 -10.94
C GLY A 24 -14.79 -6.45 -9.59
N ARG A 25 -14.73 -7.75 -9.32
CA ARG A 25 -14.06 -8.30 -8.14
C ARG A 25 -12.97 -9.29 -8.49
N THR A 26 -12.17 -9.64 -7.49
CA THR A 26 -11.18 -10.72 -7.55
C THR A 26 -10.80 -11.19 -6.14
N ASN A 27 -10.46 -12.47 -5.99
CA ASN A 27 -9.79 -13.00 -4.80
C ASN A 27 -8.26 -13.06 -4.95
N GLN A 28 -7.75 -12.79 -6.16
CA GLN A 28 -6.33 -12.61 -6.45
C GLN A 28 -5.93 -11.15 -6.20
N GLN A 29 -4.63 -10.88 -6.16
CA GLN A 29 -4.17 -9.49 -6.01
C GLN A 29 -4.60 -8.63 -7.22
N PRO A 30 -5.03 -7.37 -7.00
CA PRO A 30 -5.49 -6.49 -8.07
C PRO A 30 -4.54 -6.39 -9.28
N PRO A 31 -3.20 -6.28 -9.13
CA PRO A 31 -2.29 -6.23 -10.29
C PRO A 31 -2.31 -7.52 -11.11
N HIS A 32 -2.49 -8.69 -10.49
CA HIS A 32 -2.57 -9.97 -11.20
C HIS A 32 -3.85 -10.04 -12.03
N ARG A 33 -4.96 -9.63 -11.42
CA ARG A 33 -6.25 -9.56 -12.12
C ARG A 33 -6.20 -8.55 -13.26
N LEU A 34 -5.53 -7.41 -13.07
CA LEU A 34 -5.35 -6.40 -14.12
C LEU A 34 -4.58 -6.96 -15.32
N ARG A 35 -3.48 -7.70 -15.06
CA ARG A 35 -2.72 -8.40 -16.11
C ARG A 35 -3.58 -9.41 -16.87
N GLU A 36 -4.41 -10.18 -16.18
CA GLU A 36 -5.33 -11.12 -16.82
C GLU A 36 -6.36 -10.40 -17.70
N ILE A 37 -6.98 -9.34 -17.19
CA ILE A 37 -7.97 -8.52 -17.92
C ILE A 37 -7.36 -7.94 -19.19
N ASN A 38 -6.16 -7.37 -19.10
CA ASN A 38 -5.46 -6.79 -20.25
C ASN A 38 -5.06 -7.83 -21.32
N ASN A 39 -5.10 -9.13 -21.00
CA ASN A 39 -4.76 -10.21 -21.93
C ASN A 39 -5.98 -11.04 -22.39
N THR A 40 -7.18 -10.75 -21.89
CA THR A 40 -8.38 -11.58 -22.13
C THR A 40 -9.46 -10.80 -22.86
N SER A 41 -9.97 -11.34 -23.96
CA SER A 41 -11.13 -10.77 -24.67
C SER A 41 -12.40 -10.87 -23.81
N PRO A 42 -13.33 -9.90 -23.87
CA PRO A 42 -13.35 -8.73 -24.76
C PRO A 42 -12.54 -7.52 -24.23
N TYR A 43 -11.92 -7.62 -23.06
CA TYR A 43 -11.29 -6.48 -22.41
C TYR A 43 -9.96 -6.10 -23.06
N LYS A 44 -9.21 -7.08 -23.56
CA LYS A 44 -7.96 -6.85 -24.29
C LYS A 44 -8.12 -5.85 -25.44
N GLU A 45 -9.21 -5.96 -26.21
CA GLU A 45 -9.50 -5.09 -27.36
C GLU A 45 -9.87 -3.66 -26.94
N LEU A 46 -10.29 -3.48 -25.69
CA LEU A 46 -10.71 -2.22 -25.10
C LEU A 46 -9.66 -1.60 -24.18
N GLY A 47 -8.51 -2.26 -24.00
CA GLY A 47 -7.42 -1.83 -23.13
C GLY A 47 -6.49 -0.79 -23.79
N PRO A 48 -5.41 -0.36 -23.12
CA PRO A 48 -4.97 -0.86 -21.82
C PRO A 48 -5.89 -0.39 -20.70
N TRP A 49 -6.22 -1.29 -19.79
CA TRP A 49 -6.94 -1.01 -18.56
C TRP A 49 -5.95 -0.65 -17.45
N THR A 50 -6.35 0.27 -16.58
CA THR A 50 -5.63 0.64 -15.35
C THR A 50 -6.58 0.61 -14.16
N ILE A 51 -6.03 0.38 -12.96
CA ILE A 51 -6.82 0.44 -11.71
C ILE A 51 -7.05 1.91 -11.37
N ALA A 52 -8.30 2.34 -11.41
CA ALA A 52 -8.67 3.67 -10.92
C ALA A 52 -8.80 3.67 -9.40
N ASP A 53 -9.37 2.60 -8.82
CA ASP A 53 -9.48 2.45 -7.38
C ASP A 53 -9.79 1.01 -6.94
N VAL A 54 -9.50 0.69 -5.68
CA VAL A 54 -9.74 -0.65 -5.10
C VAL A 54 -10.11 -0.58 -3.62
N VAL A 55 -11.01 -1.47 -3.20
CA VAL A 55 -11.34 -1.73 -1.79
C VAL A 55 -11.20 -3.21 -1.51
N GLN A 56 -10.51 -3.55 -0.42
CA GLN A 56 -10.46 -4.90 0.10
C GLN A 56 -11.58 -5.14 1.13
N VAL A 57 -12.35 -6.19 0.95
CA VAL A 57 -13.56 -6.50 1.75
C VAL A 57 -13.61 -7.98 2.13
N TYR A 58 -14.29 -8.31 3.23
CA TYR A 58 -14.47 -9.70 3.68
C TYR A 58 -15.39 -10.52 2.77
N ASP A 59 -16.34 -9.88 2.09
CA ASP A 59 -17.25 -10.52 1.12
C ASP A 59 -17.32 -9.69 -0.17
N SER A 60 -16.41 -10.00 -1.08
CA SER A 60 -16.31 -9.28 -2.36
C SER A 60 -17.49 -9.56 -3.30
N VAL A 61 -18.13 -10.73 -3.18
CA VAL A 61 -19.29 -11.10 -3.98
C VAL A 61 -20.51 -10.27 -3.59
N ALA A 62 -20.80 -10.16 -2.29
CA ALA A 62 -21.93 -9.37 -1.79
C ALA A 62 -21.76 -7.88 -2.09
N VAL A 63 -20.55 -7.35 -1.92
CA VAL A 63 -20.24 -5.93 -2.21
C VAL A 63 -20.38 -5.63 -3.70
N GLU A 64 -19.73 -6.40 -4.58
CA GLU A 64 -19.84 -6.23 -6.04
C GLU A 64 -21.31 -6.33 -6.49
N THR A 65 -22.03 -7.36 -6.02
CA THR A 65 -23.43 -7.56 -6.38
C THR A 65 -24.29 -6.35 -6.04
N ARG A 66 -24.07 -5.72 -4.88
CA ARG A 66 -24.81 -4.50 -4.50
C ARG A 66 -24.44 -3.32 -5.39
N ILE A 67 -23.16 -3.15 -5.73
CA ILE A 67 -22.72 -2.11 -6.68
C ILE A 67 -23.41 -2.30 -8.03
N HIS A 68 -23.27 -3.48 -8.65
CA HIS A 68 -23.87 -3.77 -9.95
C HIS A 68 -25.39 -3.59 -9.96
N ARG A 69 -26.09 -3.97 -8.88
CA ARG A 69 -27.54 -3.76 -8.78
C ARG A 69 -27.93 -2.29 -8.82
N GLN A 70 -27.17 -1.41 -8.18
CA GLN A 70 -27.48 0.03 -8.16
C GLN A 70 -27.34 0.67 -9.55
N ILE A 71 -26.36 0.24 -10.34
CA ILE A 71 -26.07 0.79 -11.67
C ILE A 71 -26.50 -0.10 -12.83
N ARG A 72 -27.34 -1.11 -12.57
CA ARG A 72 -27.75 -2.10 -13.57
C ARG A 72 -28.34 -1.46 -14.83
N ALA A 73 -29.07 -0.35 -14.66
CA ALA A 73 -29.66 0.39 -15.78
C ALA A 73 -28.61 1.01 -16.73
N HIS A 74 -27.37 1.15 -16.29
CA HIS A 74 -26.25 1.72 -17.04
C HIS A 74 -25.30 0.66 -17.62
N HIS A 75 -25.67 -0.62 -17.58
CA HIS A 75 -24.86 -1.70 -18.18
C HIS A 75 -24.60 -1.44 -19.66
N ASP A 76 -23.34 -1.57 -20.08
CA ASP A 76 -22.95 -1.39 -21.48
C ASP A 76 -23.18 -2.68 -22.27
N SER A 77 -24.36 -2.79 -22.89
CA SER A 77 -24.72 -3.93 -23.74
C SER A 77 -24.09 -3.92 -25.12
N SER A 78 -23.36 -2.87 -25.50
CA SER A 78 -22.70 -2.78 -26.83
C SER A 78 -21.46 -3.67 -26.95
N VAL A 79 -20.88 -4.07 -25.81
CA VAL A 79 -19.74 -4.99 -25.76
C VAL A 79 -20.25 -6.37 -25.36
N SER A 80 -20.24 -7.31 -26.32
CA SER A 80 -20.67 -8.69 -26.11
C SER A 80 -19.71 -9.46 -25.18
N GLY A 81 -20.23 -10.43 -24.44
CA GLY A 81 -19.42 -11.37 -23.63
C GLY A 81 -18.96 -10.83 -22.26
N GLN A 82 -19.53 -9.72 -21.78
CA GLN A 82 -19.18 -9.15 -20.47
C GLN A 82 -20.42 -8.60 -19.74
N ASN A 83 -20.36 -8.59 -18.40
CA ASN A 83 -21.43 -8.07 -17.53
C ASN A 83 -20.93 -7.01 -16.53
N GLU A 84 -19.74 -6.45 -16.78
CA GLU A 84 -18.98 -5.67 -15.79
C GLU A 84 -18.64 -4.26 -16.29
N LEU A 85 -19.05 -3.88 -17.51
CA LEU A 85 -18.90 -2.55 -18.07
C LEU A 85 -20.16 -1.71 -17.88
N PHE A 86 -19.97 -0.47 -17.42
CA PHE A 86 -21.05 0.46 -17.13
C PHE A 86 -20.77 1.84 -17.71
N ARG A 87 -21.78 2.45 -18.33
CA ARG A 87 -21.75 3.82 -18.88
C ARG A 87 -22.13 4.83 -17.81
N ILE A 88 -21.25 4.99 -16.83
CA ILE A 88 -21.35 6.01 -15.78
C ILE A 88 -20.04 6.80 -15.69
N PRO A 89 -20.07 8.07 -15.22
CA PRO A 89 -18.85 8.83 -14.97
C PRO A 89 -17.94 8.12 -13.96
N LEU A 90 -16.62 8.23 -14.14
CA LEU A 90 -15.64 7.66 -13.20
C LEU A 90 -15.90 8.11 -11.77
N ALA A 91 -16.17 9.40 -11.55
CA ALA A 91 -16.45 9.93 -10.22
C ALA A 91 -17.62 9.23 -9.51
N GLU A 92 -18.66 8.84 -10.26
CA GLU A 92 -19.81 8.10 -9.73
C GLU A 92 -19.41 6.67 -9.37
N ALA A 93 -18.66 5.97 -10.23
CA ALA A 93 -18.15 4.62 -9.96
C ALA A 93 -17.27 4.59 -8.70
N LEU A 94 -16.40 5.60 -8.55
CA LEU A 94 -15.56 5.77 -7.36
C LEU A 94 -16.41 6.05 -6.12
N ALA A 95 -17.44 6.89 -6.22
CA ALA A 95 -18.36 7.15 -5.10
C ALA A 95 -19.10 5.89 -4.65
N LEU A 96 -19.56 5.06 -5.60
CA LEU A 96 -20.22 3.78 -5.32
C LEU A 96 -19.28 2.80 -4.59
N LEU A 97 -18.04 2.66 -5.09
CA LEU A 97 -17.03 1.79 -4.47
C LEU A 97 -16.75 2.18 -3.01
N ARG A 98 -16.90 3.45 -2.65
CA ARG A 98 -16.65 3.97 -1.29
C ARG A 98 -17.88 4.05 -0.40
N SER A 99 -19.05 4.20 -0.99
CA SER A 99 -20.30 4.37 -0.25
C SER A 99 -20.95 3.04 0.12
N ILE A 100 -20.82 2.03 -0.74
CA ILE A 100 -21.54 0.75 -0.61
C ILE A 100 -20.95 -0.18 0.46
N PRO A 101 -19.63 -0.44 0.50
CA PRO A 101 -19.06 -1.22 1.60
C PRO A 101 -19.30 -0.49 2.92
N THR A 102 -19.77 -1.22 3.93
CA THR A 102 -19.80 -0.73 5.31
C THR A 102 -18.42 -0.88 5.94
N VAL A 103 -18.18 -0.17 7.04
CA VAL A 103 -16.91 -0.25 7.80
C VAL A 103 -16.62 -1.69 8.26
N ASP A 104 -17.65 -2.44 8.64
CA ASP A 104 -17.53 -3.84 9.08
C ASP A 104 -17.24 -4.82 7.94
N GLU A 105 -17.60 -4.44 6.71
CA GLU A 105 -17.31 -5.23 5.51
C GLU A 105 -15.89 -4.97 4.99
N MET A 106 -15.28 -3.82 5.33
CA MET A 106 -13.92 -3.48 4.93
C MET A 106 -12.88 -4.32 5.68
N TYR A 107 -11.98 -4.94 4.92
CA TYR A 107 -10.92 -5.76 5.50
C TYR A 107 -10.01 -4.92 6.39
N ALA A 108 -9.77 -5.44 7.61
CA ALA A 108 -8.90 -4.85 8.62
C ALA A 108 -9.23 -3.38 9.00
N TYR A 109 -10.49 -2.95 8.88
CA TYR A 109 -10.91 -1.58 9.19
C TYR A 109 -10.47 -1.07 10.58
N PRO A 110 -10.54 -1.84 11.69
CA PRO A 110 -10.08 -1.35 12.99
C PRO A 110 -8.59 -0.99 13.03
N LYS A 111 -7.76 -1.66 12.22
CA LYS A 111 -6.33 -1.33 12.10
C LYS A 111 -6.12 -0.05 11.30
N LEU A 112 -6.87 0.09 10.21
CA LEU A 112 -6.87 1.30 9.39
C LEU A 112 -7.26 2.51 10.24
N GLU A 113 -8.39 2.42 10.93
CA GLU A 113 -8.92 3.45 11.81
C GLU A 113 -7.92 3.83 12.92
N ARG A 114 -7.40 2.83 13.64
CA ARG A 114 -6.37 3.05 14.69
C ARG A 114 -5.13 3.77 14.15
N CYS A 115 -4.72 3.48 12.91
CA CYS A 115 -3.54 4.08 12.30
C CYS A 115 -3.75 5.56 11.99
N PHE A 116 -4.86 5.89 11.33
CA PHE A 116 -5.08 7.23 10.79
C PHE A 116 -5.80 8.18 11.75
N TYR A 117 -6.36 7.67 12.87
CA TYR A 117 -6.76 8.52 13.99
C TYR A 117 -5.61 8.93 14.91
N ASP A 118 -4.46 8.25 14.88
CA ASP A 118 -3.24 8.74 15.51
C ASP A 118 -2.55 9.73 14.55
N PRO A 119 -2.62 11.05 14.79
CA PRO A 119 -2.10 12.04 13.85
C PRO A 119 -0.58 11.93 13.67
N ARG A 120 0.16 11.43 14.67
CA ARG A 120 1.62 11.32 14.59
C ARG A 120 2.04 10.11 13.78
N LEU A 121 1.38 8.96 13.99
CA LEU A 121 1.60 7.77 13.16
C LEU A 121 1.18 8.03 11.70
N ALA A 122 0.03 8.66 11.49
CA ALA A 122 -0.44 9.04 10.17
C ALA A 122 0.57 9.95 9.45
N ALA A 123 1.03 11.02 10.12
CA ALA A 123 2.03 11.93 9.55
C ALA A 123 3.34 11.21 9.19
N TYR A 124 3.80 10.29 10.05
CA TYR A 124 5.01 9.51 9.77
C TYR A 124 4.83 8.61 8.53
N LEU A 125 3.73 7.86 8.45
CA LEU A 125 3.46 7.01 7.28
C LEU A 125 3.22 7.82 6.00
N ASP A 126 2.54 8.96 6.08
CA ASP A 126 2.35 9.87 4.94
C ASP A 126 3.70 10.37 4.41
N THR A 127 4.59 10.79 5.31
CA THR A 127 5.91 11.31 4.96
C THR A 127 6.79 10.20 4.40
N LEU A 128 6.83 9.04 5.06
CA LEU A 128 7.57 7.87 4.59
C LEU A 128 7.10 7.43 3.20
N TYR A 129 5.78 7.30 3.00
CA TYR A 129 5.17 6.91 1.73
C TYR A 129 5.60 7.85 0.60
N GLN A 130 5.48 9.16 0.81
CA GLN A 130 5.86 10.16 -0.19
C GLN A 130 7.38 10.23 -0.42
N TYR A 131 8.18 10.19 0.64
CA TYR A 131 9.63 10.38 0.54
C TYR A 131 10.31 9.16 -0.07
N ALA A 132 9.79 7.96 0.18
CA ALA A 132 10.27 6.73 -0.42
C ALA A 132 9.91 6.61 -1.91
N GLY A 133 9.03 7.48 -2.43
CA GLY A 133 8.58 7.42 -3.82
C GLY A 133 7.55 6.33 -4.11
N LEU A 134 6.97 5.70 -3.07
CA LEU A 134 5.96 4.65 -3.20
C LEU A 134 4.69 5.03 -3.99
N PRO A 135 4.23 6.31 -4.02
CA PRO A 135 3.15 6.70 -4.93
C PRO A 135 3.38 6.33 -6.41
N ASN A 136 4.64 6.22 -6.85
CA ASN A 136 4.99 5.85 -8.22
C ASN A 136 5.00 4.33 -8.46
N PHE A 137 4.78 3.53 -7.41
CA PHE A 137 4.82 2.07 -7.42
C PHE A 137 3.53 1.45 -6.88
N VAL A 138 2.42 2.20 -6.93
CA VAL A 138 1.08 1.72 -6.51
C VAL A 138 0.66 0.49 -7.31
N ASP A 139 1.01 0.42 -8.60
CA ASP A 139 0.71 -0.73 -9.45
C ASP A 139 1.59 -1.96 -9.14
N ASP A 140 2.70 -1.77 -8.42
CA ASP A 140 3.61 -2.83 -7.96
C ASP A 140 3.32 -3.26 -6.51
N GLN A 141 2.18 -2.84 -5.94
CA GLN A 141 1.71 -3.38 -4.67
C GLN A 141 1.64 -4.91 -4.73
N GLY A 142 2.18 -5.58 -3.72
CA GLY A 142 2.43 -7.02 -3.75
C GLY A 142 3.92 -7.34 -3.91
N ALA A 143 4.68 -6.59 -4.70
CA ALA A 143 6.14 -6.60 -4.68
C ALA A 143 6.68 -5.88 -3.45
N TRP A 144 6.01 -4.82 -3.02
CA TRP A 144 6.15 -4.22 -1.71
C TRP A 144 4.87 -4.36 -0.89
N THR A 145 5.00 -4.31 0.43
CA THR A 145 3.86 -4.51 1.34
C THR A 145 3.93 -3.56 2.50
N LEU A 146 2.81 -2.91 2.82
CA LEU A 146 2.54 -2.32 4.13
C LEU A 146 1.67 -3.27 4.96
N THR A 147 2.06 -3.51 6.20
CA THR A 147 1.23 -4.19 7.20
C THR A 147 1.19 -3.37 8.49
N LEU A 148 -0.02 -3.10 9.00
CA LEU A 148 -0.23 -2.38 10.27
C LEU A 148 -0.48 -3.34 11.43
N PHE A 149 -0.01 -2.95 12.61
CA PHE A 149 -0.26 -3.60 13.90
C PHE A 149 0.01 -5.11 13.86
N THR A 150 1.25 -5.49 13.53
CA THR A 150 1.65 -6.91 13.51
C THR A 150 1.87 -7.42 14.93
N THR A 151 1.52 -8.69 15.16
CA THR A 151 1.67 -9.37 16.45
C THR A 151 2.99 -10.14 16.56
N THR A 152 4.00 -9.78 15.77
CA THR A 152 5.35 -10.34 15.89
C THR A 152 5.93 -10.07 17.28
N SER A 153 6.97 -10.80 17.70
CA SER A 153 7.63 -10.59 18.99
C SER A 153 8.03 -9.12 19.19
N GLY A 154 7.45 -8.45 20.18
CA GLY A 154 7.66 -7.03 20.47
C GLY A 154 6.59 -6.08 19.93
N GLY A 155 5.72 -6.56 19.03
CA GLY A 155 4.67 -5.78 18.37
C GLY A 155 5.23 -4.68 17.46
N ARG A 156 4.50 -4.35 16.38
CA ARG A 156 4.88 -3.23 15.49
C ARG A 156 3.67 -2.37 15.18
N TYR A 157 3.87 -1.06 15.10
CA TYR A 157 2.88 -0.15 14.52
C TYR A 157 2.70 -0.44 13.04
N PHE A 158 3.82 -0.60 12.32
CA PHE A 158 3.82 -1.00 10.93
C PHE A 158 5.12 -1.71 10.53
N THR A 159 5.06 -2.38 9.40
CA THR A 159 6.22 -2.89 8.65
C THR A 159 6.00 -2.59 7.17
N VAL A 160 7.03 -2.05 6.52
CA VAL A 160 7.14 -1.97 5.06
C VAL A 160 8.16 -3.00 4.60
N ASN A 161 7.78 -3.80 3.61
CA ASN A 161 8.68 -4.74 2.94
C ASN A 161 8.83 -4.41 1.46
N ILE A 162 9.99 -4.70 0.90
CA ILE A 162 10.21 -4.81 -0.56
C ILE A 162 10.78 -6.21 -0.78
N GLY A 163 10.07 -7.05 -1.54
CA GLY A 163 10.39 -8.46 -1.64
C GLY A 163 10.32 -9.14 -0.27
N SER A 164 11.38 -9.84 0.10
CA SER A 164 11.52 -10.49 1.41
C SER A 164 12.15 -9.58 2.48
N HIS A 165 12.46 -8.31 2.17
CA HIS A 165 13.23 -7.45 3.06
C HIS A 165 12.32 -6.50 3.81
N GLU A 166 12.43 -6.49 5.14
CA GLU A 166 11.90 -5.41 5.95
C GLU A 166 12.74 -4.16 5.68
N VAL A 167 12.14 -3.14 5.08
CA VAL A 167 12.84 -1.89 4.71
C VAL A 167 12.47 -0.73 5.62
N ALA A 168 11.35 -0.82 6.33
CA ALA A 168 11.03 0.10 7.41
C ALA A 168 10.13 -0.56 8.44
N PHE A 169 10.31 -0.23 9.72
CA PHE A 169 9.32 -0.53 10.74
C PHE A 169 9.44 0.40 11.94
N SER A 170 8.38 0.43 12.74
CA SER A 170 8.36 1.02 14.08
C SER A 170 7.74 0.02 15.05
N SER A 171 8.48 -0.37 16.09
CA SER A 171 8.00 -1.30 17.11
C SER A 171 6.98 -0.63 18.03
N THR A 172 6.12 -1.41 18.67
CA THR A 172 5.41 -0.89 19.85
C THR A 172 6.38 -0.80 21.04
N PRO A 173 6.25 0.20 21.93
CA PRO A 173 7.08 0.27 23.12
C PRO A 173 6.82 -0.96 24.00
N ARG A 174 7.89 -1.56 24.55
CA ARG A 174 7.74 -2.65 25.51
C ARG A 174 7.24 -2.10 26.84
N ARG A 175 6.71 -3.00 27.68
CA ARG A 175 6.25 -2.62 29.02
C ARG A 175 7.39 -1.99 29.82
N GLY A 176 7.24 -0.71 30.16
CA GLY A 176 8.23 0.07 30.92
C GLY A 176 9.23 0.87 30.07
N GLU A 177 9.14 0.79 28.74
CA GLU A 177 9.91 1.61 27.81
C GLU A 177 9.04 2.77 27.30
N ASN A 178 9.63 3.95 27.14
CA ASN A 178 8.95 5.14 26.64
C ASN A 178 9.16 5.40 25.13
N GLY A 179 10.01 4.60 24.48
CA GLY A 179 10.42 4.80 23.08
C GLY A 179 10.15 3.59 22.21
N HIS A 180 10.00 3.83 20.89
CA HIS A 180 9.85 2.78 19.90
C HIS A 180 11.23 2.47 19.33
N THR A 181 11.49 1.20 18.99
CA THR A 181 12.60 0.87 18.09
C THR A 181 12.14 1.13 16.67
N ASN A 182 12.84 2.02 15.98
CA ASN A 182 12.58 2.36 14.59
C ASN A 182 13.74 1.89 13.72
N PHE A 183 13.39 1.50 12.50
CA PHE A 183 14.35 1.03 11.52
C PHE A 183 13.99 1.58 10.14
N LEU A 184 15.00 2.03 9.41
CA LEU A 184 14.90 2.43 8.01
C LEU A 184 16.09 1.89 7.22
N MET A 185 15.82 1.11 6.18
CA MET A 185 16.81 0.65 5.22
C MET A 185 17.02 1.70 4.13
N VAL A 186 18.26 2.05 3.85
CA VAL A 186 18.65 3.06 2.86
C VAL A 186 19.91 2.62 2.10
N ASP A 187 20.29 3.39 1.08
CA ASP A 187 21.56 3.19 0.37
C ASP A 187 22.74 3.71 1.22
N ARG A 188 23.91 3.08 1.04
CA ARG A 188 25.20 3.45 1.64
C ARG A 188 25.60 4.92 1.44
N LEU A 189 25.03 5.62 0.46
CA LEU A 189 25.12 7.08 0.31
C LEU A 189 24.80 7.84 1.61
N ILE A 190 24.04 7.25 2.53
CA ILE A 190 23.76 7.85 3.83
C ILE A 190 25.03 8.15 4.65
N ASN A 191 26.11 7.39 4.42
CA ASN A 191 27.38 7.58 5.11
C ASN A 191 28.10 8.88 4.73
N ASP A 192 27.68 9.54 3.64
CA ASP A 192 28.19 10.87 3.25
C ASP A 192 27.60 12.00 4.14
N PHE A 193 26.65 11.67 5.02
CA PHE A 193 25.93 12.60 5.90
C PHE A 193 26.20 12.27 7.38
N PRO A 194 27.37 12.65 7.93
CA PRO A 194 27.78 12.30 9.29
C PRO A 194 26.81 12.80 10.37
N GLU A 195 26.05 13.87 10.09
CA GLU A 195 24.99 14.39 10.95
C GLU A 195 23.89 13.35 11.21
N VAL A 196 23.57 12.47 10.25
CA VAL A 196 22.58 11.41 10.42
C VAL A 196 23.09 10.36 11.40
N THR A 197 24.35 9.96 11.27
CA THR A 197 25.00 9.02 12.20
C THR A 197 25.09 9.60 13.61
N GLN A 198 25.42 10.89 13.73
CA GLN A 198 25.44 11.58 15.01
C GLN A 198 24.03 11.62 15.63
N TRP A 199 23.02 11.97 14.83
CA TRP A 199 21.63 12.02 15.27
C TRP A 199 21.14 10.65 15.74
N ALA A 200 21.40 9.58 14.98
CA ALA A 200 21.00 8.22 15.34
C ALA A 200 21.62 7.78 16.68
N ARG A 201 22.90 8.10 16.91
CA ARG A 201 23.58 7.83 18.19
C ARG A 201 22.99 8.60 19.36
N GLN A 202 22.61 9.86 19.15
CA GLN A 202 21.93 10.67 20.18
C GLN A 202 20.57 10.09 20.55
N HIS A 203 19.93 9.37 19.61
CA HIS A 203 18.67 8.65 19.81
C HIS A 203 18.90 7.16 20.12
N GLY A 204 20.06 6.80 20.68
CA GLY A 204 20.33 5.44 21.16
C GLY A 204 20.38 4.36 20.08
N GLY A 205 20.67 4.74 18.84
CA GLY A 205 20.84 3.81 17.72
C GLY A 205 22.10 4.08 16.90
N SER A 206 22.06 3.74 15.62
CA SER A 206 23.24 3.68 14.76
C SER A 206 22.89 3.73 13.27
N VAL A 207 23.92 3.93 12.46
CA VAL A 207 23.88 3.79 11.00
C VAL A 207 24.94 2.77 10.66
N ASP A 208 24.52 1.55 10.35
CA ASP A 208 25.44 0.41 10.16
C ASP A 208 25.11 -0.33 8.86
N ASP A 209 26.15 -0.90 8.25
CA ASP A 209 25.95 -1.91 7.21
C ASP A 209 25.14 -3.06 7.83
N VAL A 210 24.05 -3.42 7.16
CA VAL A 210 23.25 -4.57 7.58
C VAL A 210 23.95 -5.86 7.18
N ASP A 211 23.66 -6.94 7.90
CA ASP A 211 24.11 -8.30 7.58
C ASP A 211 22.89 -9.21 7.51
N TYR A 212 22.13 -9.08 6.42
CA TYR A 212 21.05 -10.00 6.08
C TYR A 212 21.40 -10.75 4.80
N ALA A 213 21.21 -12.08 4.80
CA ALA A 213 21.56 -12.94 3.68
C ALA A 213 20.90 -12.55 2.35
N THR A 214 19.78 -11.82 2.39
CA THR A 214 19.06 -11.39 1.21
C THR A 214 19.36 -9.95 0.80
N GLN A 215 20.08 -9.16 1.62
CA GLN A 215 20.26 -7.73 1.40
C GLN A 215 20.82 -7.39 0.02
N ARG A 216 20.41 -6.24 -0.51
CA ARG A 216 20.95 -5.73 -1.77
C ARG A 216 22.32 -5.12 -1.54
N ASP A 217 23.08 -5.01 -2.62
CA ASP A 217 24.31 -4.24 -2.62
C ASP A 217 24.06 -2.84 -2.06
N ARG A 218 25.01 -2.35 -1.28
CA ARG A 218 24.98 -1.01 -0.66
C ARG A 218 23.85 -0.79 0.36
N ALA A 219 23.25 -1.85 0.91
CA ALA A 219 22.29 -1.72 2.00
C ALA A 219 22.95 -1.17 3.28
N THR A 220 22.36 -0.12 3.85
CA THR A 220 22.72 0.44 5.16
C THR A 220 21.44 0.66 5.97
N GLY A 221 21.47 0.27 7.25
CA GLY A 221 20.36 0.40 8.17
C GLY A 221 20.52 1.60 9.09
N ILE A 222 19.48 2.43 9.22
CA ILE A 222 19.37 3.44 10.26
C ILE A 222 18.49 2.88 11.37
N TRP A 223 19.06 2.75 12.57
CA TRP A 223 18.37 2.33 13.79
C TRP A 223 18.31 3.49 14.76
N PHE A 224 17.18 3.65 15.46
CA PHE A 224 17.06 4.61 16.57
C PHE A 224 15.92 4.25 17.50
N CYS A 225 16.01 4.76 18.73
CA CYS A 225 14.96 4.71 19.73
C CYS A 225 14.27 6.08 19.83
N GLY A 226 12.97 6.13 19.61
CA GLY A 226 12.22 7.39 19.59
C GLY A 226 10.75 7.20 19.24
N GLY A 227 9.96 8.26 19.38
CA GLY A 227 8.58 8.32 18.93
C GLY A 227 8.47 8.66 17.43
N PHE A 228 7.24 8.95 17.00
CA PHE A 228 6.99 9.36 15.61
C PHE A 228 7.48 10.77 15.28
N ASP A 229 7.61 11.65 16.28
CA ASP A 229 8.17 12.98 16.08
C ASP A 229 9.67 12.89 15.74
N ASP A 230 10.42 12.04 16.45
CA ASP A 230 11.84 11.77 16.15
C ASP A 230 11.97 11.11 14.76
N ALA A 231 11.05 10.23 14.40
CA ALA A 231 11.04 9.60 13.08
C ALA A 231 10.80 10.60 11.93
N LEU A 232 9.91 11.58 12.16
CA LEU A 232 9.68 12.68 11.22
C LEU A 232 10.90 13.60 11.11
N GLU A 233 11.57 13.89 12.23
CA GLU A 233 12.82 14.64 12.23
C GLU A 233 13.90 13.93 11.42
N LEU A 234 14.11 12.62 11.63
CA LEU A 234 15.04 11.80 10.86
C LEU A 234 14.75 11.91 9.35
N LEU A 235 13.48 11.74 8.93
CA LEU A 235 13.12 11.84 7.51
C LEU A 235 13.43 13.20 6.89
N GLY A 236 13.49 14.25 7.71
CA GLY A 236 13.87 15.61 7.31
C GLY A 236 15.39 15.86 7.25
N LEU A 237 16.23 14.98 7.78
CA LEU A 237 17.69 15.18 7.77
C LEU A 237 18.26 15.11 6.35
N PRO A 238 19.36 15.84 6.09
CA PRO A 238 20.06 15.78 4.81
C PRO A 238 20.44 14.33 4.44
N GLY A 239 20.29 14.00 3.16
CA GLY A 239 20.69 12.69 2.64
C GLY A 239 19.72 11.54 2.87
N VAL A 240 18.86 11.59 3.90
CA VAL A 240 17.93 10.50 4.24
C VAL A 240 16.98 10.21 3.08
N ARG A 241 16.26 11.23 2.57
CA ARG A 241 15.36 11.05 1.43
C ARG A 241 16.07 10.51 0.19
N ARG A 242 17.26 11.04 -0.15
CA ARG A 242 18.02 10.62 -1.33
C ARG A 242 18.46 9.16 -1.22
N SER A 243 19.00 8.77 -0.07
CA SER A 243 19.50 7.42 0.18
C SER A 243 18.36 6.40 0.24
N MET A 244 17.21 6.80 0.78
CA MET A 244 16.00 5.98 0.77
C MET A 244 15.47 5.76 -0.65
N ILE A 245 15.30 6.82 -1.44
CA ILE A 245 14.83 6.71 -2.84
C ILE A 245 15.76 5.79 -3.64
N ALA A 246 17.07 5.97 -3.52
CA ALA A 246 18.05 5.15 -4.25
C ALA A 246 17.85 3.65 -3.97
N TYR A 247 17.80 3.26 -2.69
CA TYR A 247 17.68 1.86 -2.32
C TYR A 247 16.30 1.26 -2.62
N TRP A 248 15.22 2.01 -2.34
CA TRP A 248 13.87 1.50 -2.48
C TRP A 248 13.45 1.43 -3.94
N THR A 249 13.81 2.43 -4.75
CA THR A 249 13.50 2.48 -6.19
C THR A 249 14.19 1.35 -6.92
N GLU A 250 15.51 1.17 -6.73
CA GLU A 250 16.25 0.06 -7.34
C GLU A 250 15.60 -1.27 -6.95
N GLY A 251 15.29 -1.41 -5.67
CA GLY A 251 14.67 -2.61 -5.18
C GLY A 251 13.26 -2.89 -5.69
N LEU A 252 12.49 -1.87 -6.06
CA LEU A 252 11.17 -2.03 -6.66
C LEU A 252 11.28 -2.32 -8.16
N LEU A 253 12.23 -1.69 -8.85
CA LEU A 253 12.51 -1.94 -10.26
C LEU A 253 12.97 -3.38 -10.49
N GLU A 254 13.92 -3.89 -9.69
CA GLU A 254 14.34 -5.30 -9.74
C GLU A 254 13.15 -6.25 -9.59
N MET A 255 12.27 -5.98 -8.62
CA MET A 255 11.10 -6.83 -8.37
C MET A 255 10.13 -6.81 -9.55
N ARG A 256 9.94 -5.63 -10.17
CA ARG A 256 9.11 -5.46 -11.37
C ARG A 256 9.71 -6.18 -12.58
N GLU A 257 11.01 -6.02 -12.81
CA GLU A 257 11.73 -6.62 -13.94
C GLU A 257 11.74 -8.15 -13.87
N ASP A 258 11.87 -8.70 -12.65
CA ASP A 258 11.85 -10.14 -12.42
C ASP A 258 10.43 -10.72 -12.27
N ASP A 259 9.37 -9.91 -12.35
CA ASP A 259 7.97 -10.28 -12.02
C ASP A 259 7.86 -11.01 -10.66
N ARG A 260 8.62 -10.53 -9.67
CA ARG A 260 8.66 -11.09 -8.31
C ARG A 260 7.69 -10.35 -7.39
N GLU A 261 7.19 -11.08 -6.41
CA GLU A 261 6.37 -10.53 -5.35
C GLU A 261 7.02 -10.72 -3.97
N SER A 262 6.57 -9.94 -3.00
CA SER A 262 6.95 -10.10 -1.60
C SER A 262 6.46 -11.44 -1.04
N THR A 263 7.30 -12.07 -0.22
CA THR A 263 6.90 -13.24 0.59
C THR A 263 5.82 -12.87 1.62
N TYR A 264 5.66 -11.58 1.92
CA TYR A 264 4.68 -11.03 2.85
C TYR A 264 3.40 -10.51 2.18
N LYS A 265 3.24 -10.68 0.86
CA LYS A 265 2.12 -10.12 0.07
C LYS A 265 0.72 -10.47 0.58
N ARG A 266 0.57 -11.61 1.26
CA ARG A 266 -0.69 -12.05 1.89
C ARG A 266 -1.11 -11.22 3.12
N TYR A 267 -0.17 -10.50 3.72
CA TYR A 267 -0.39 -9.61 4.87
C TYR A 267 -0.52 -8.15 4.47
N HIS A 268 -0.46 -7.86 3.17
CA HIS A 268 -0.56 -6.51 2.66
C HIS A 268 -1.94 -5.91 2.94
N GLN A 269 -1.98 -4.68 3.47
CA GLN A 269 -3.21 -3.96 3.77
C GLN A 269 -3.51 -2.92 2.69
N TRP A 270 -4.26 -3.35 1.67
CA TRP A 270 -4.60 -2.53 0.51
C TRP A 270 -5.41 -1.28 0.86
N ASN A 271 -6.33 -1.39 1.82
CA ASN A 271 -7.10 -0.23 2.29
C ASN A 271 -6.19 0.83 2.93
N ALA A 272 -5.10 0.44 3.61
CA ALA A 272 -4.16 1.39 4.20
C ALA A 272 -3.35 2.14 3.13
N VAL A 273 -2.87 1.45 2.09
CA VAL A 273 -2.20 2.10 0.96
C VAL A 273 -3.17 2.98 0.19
N SER A 274 -4.41 2.53 -0.01
CA SER A 274 -5.44 3.33 -0.65
C SER A 274 -5.68 4.64 0.11
N GLU A 275 -5.69 4.61 1.44
CA GLU A 275 -5.78 5.83 2.25
C GLU A 275 -4.54 6.73 2.09
N LEU A 276 -3.33 6.18 2.17
CA LEU A 276 -2.08 6.94 1.94
C LEU A 276 -2.05 7.62 0.57
N GLN A 277 -2.43 6.90 -0.48
CA GLN A 277 -2.49 7.44 -1.83
C GLN A 277 -3.52 8.57 -1.94
N ARG A 278 -4.68 8.42 -1.32
CA ARG A 278 -5.71 9.48 -1.32
C ARG A 278 -5.24 10.71 -0.58
N ARG A 279 -4.56 10.55 0.56
CA ARG A 279 -3.96 11.66 1.30
C ARG A 279 -2.89 12.38 0.48
N ALA A 280 -2.04 11.63 -0.24
CA ALA A 280 -1.06 12.19 -1.17
C ALA A 280 -1.70 12.97 -2.34
N ASP A 281 -2.84 12.47 -2.85
CA ASP A 281 -3.60 13.09 -3.94
C ASP A 281 -4.58 14.20 -3.45
N ALA A 282 -4.60 14.51 -2.16
CA ALA A 282 -5.59 15.39 -1.53
C ALA A 282 -7.06 15.00 -1.80
N ARG A 283 -7.35 13.70 -1.89
CA ARG A 283 -8.68 13.12 -2.05
C ARG A 283 -9.35 12.87 -0.68
N PRO A 284 -10.70 12.85 -0.61
CA PRO A 284 -11.41 12.53 0.63
C PRO A 284 -11.00 11.16 1.18
N SER A 285 -10.84 11.08 2.51
CA SER A 285 -10.47 9.85 3.22
C SER A 285 -11.46 8.71 2.99
N ILE A 286 -10.96 7.47 3.09
CA ILE A 286 -11.82 6.27 3.12
C ILE A 286 -12.42 6.04 4.50
N LEU A 287 -11.84 6.66 5.53
CA LEU A 287 -12.39 6.73 6.89
C LEU A 287 -13.42 7.87 6.90
N ARG A 288 -14.67 7.54 7.23
CA ARG A 288 -15.77 8.52 7.28
C ARG A 288 -15.79 9.27 8.59
#